data_AF-A0A415RPJ1-F1
#
_entry.id   AF-A0A415RPJ1-F1
#
_cell.length_a   1.000
_cell.length_b   1.000
_cell.length_c   1.000
_cell.angle_alpha   90.00
_cell.angle_beta   90.00
_cell.angle_gamma   90.00
#
_symmetry.space_group_name_H-M   'P 1'
#
loop_
_entity.id
_entity.type
_entity.pdbx_description
1 polymer ?
#
loop_
_entity_poly.entity_id
_entity_poly.type
_entity_poly.pdbx_seq_one_letter_code
_entity_poly.pdbx_strand_id
1 'polypeptide(L)'
;MNDILARRARRATLGIALSAALAAGIAPVTAIAAETSSPTGAVALQTEDAAAAKEKAYAAMQEALKTLEAAKDAASPEKLAEIDDDIAAFQEIYDMVVTEAAKRREPLPAMQANVDAAQAKYDEAHNRTSGLQAELNKAIDDGASNETIKQLRSEIMSAERREKSCEDDLHHCQRRLESQERQVQYFESEAEEAKAHIDEDIAKRNALLGDLEKAQAAYDDACKAYEEAKAAADKATSPEITKPAETTKPSSSAQPAETAQPASSPATGKYAPSSSTK
;
A
#
# COMPACT_ATOMS: atom_id res chain seq x y z
N MET A 1 15.68 4.33 28.58
CA MET A 1 14.51 5.20 28.35
C MET A 1 14.00 4.88 26.95
N ASN A 2 13.29 3.79 26.62
CA ASN A 2 12.23 3.05 27.31
C ASN A 2 11.24 3.97 28.00
N ASP A 3 10.16 4.33 27.28
CA ASP A 3 8.76 4.42 27.78
C ASP A 3 7.90 5.43 26.99
N ILE A 4 7.54 5.09 25.74
CA ILE A 4 6.27 5.52 25.12
C ILE A 4 5.61 4.30 24.44
N LEU A 5 5.75 3.12 25.04
CA LEU A 5 5.00 1.90 24.68
C LEU A 5 4.28 1.28 25.91
N ALA A 6 4.19 2.03 27.02
CA ALA A 6 3.74 1.51 28.31
C ALA A 6 2.45 2.16 28.84
N ARG A 7 1.45 2.43 27.98
CA ARG A 7 0.10 2.83 28.46
C ARG A 7 -1.09 2.11 27.84
N ARG A 8 -0.90 0.91 27.29
CA ARG A 8 -2.07 0.08 26.93
C ARG A 8 -1.89 -1.43 27.10
N ALA A 9 -1.09 -1.84 28.09
CA ALA A 9 -0.98 -3.22 28.51
C ALA A 9 -1.27 -3.33 30.02
N ARG A 10 -2.55 -3.48 30.38
CA ARG A 10 -3.02 -4.29 31.54
C ARG A 10 -4.54 -4.21 31.72
N ARG A 11 -5.24 -5.13 31.06
CA ARG A 11 -6.42 -5.91 31.49
C ARG A 11 -7.00 -6.54 30.22
N ALA A 12 -7.22 -7.83 30.09
CA ALA A 12 -6.88 -8.99 30.89
C ALA A 12 -7.08 -10.17 29.94
N THR A 13 -6.10 -11.04 29.85
CA THR A 13 -6.20 -12.37 29.25
C THR A 13 -7.08 -13.23 30.15
N LEU A 14 -8.01 -13.99 29.56
CA LEU A 14 -8.40 -15.39 29.89
C LEU A 14 -9.87 -15.66 29.52
N GLY A 15 -10.11 -16.67 28.70
CA GLY A 15 -11.43 -17.32 28.63
C GLY A 15 -11.90 -17.67 27.23
N ILE A 16 -11.38 -18.76 26.68
CA ILE A 16 -12.00 -19.55 25.62
C ILE A 16 -13.39 -20.00 26.10
N ALA A 17 -14.45 -19.66 25.37
CA ALA A 17 -15.55 -20.55 24.97
C ALA A 17 -16.74 -19.76 24.40
N LEU A 18 -17.40 -20.38 23.42
CA LEU A 18 -18.81 -20.19 23.04
C LEU A 18 -19.15 -19.11 22.00
N SER A 19 -19.17 -19.59 20.75
CA SER A 19 -20.28 -19.50 19.79
C SER A 19 -20.90 -18.15 19.45
N ALA A 20 -20.82 -17.84 18.15
CA ALA A 20 -21.67 -16.90 17.44
C ALA A 20 -23.16 -17.22 17.63
N ALA A 21 -23.92 -16.26 18.15
CA ALA A 21 -25.35 -16.05 17.89
C ALA A 21 -25.82 -14.82 18.68
N LEU A 22 -25.93 -13.64 18.05
CA LEU A 22 -26.87 -12.61 18.51
C LEU A 22 -27.07 -11.49 17.48
N ALA A 23 -28.22 -11.50 16.82
CA ALA A 23 -28.91 -10.27 16.42
C ALA A 23 -30.41 -10.56 16.34
N ALA A 24 -31.20 -9.66 16.92
CA ALA A 24 -32.65 -9.67 17.09
C ALA A 24 -33.19 -10.62 18.18
N GLY A 25 -33.31 -10.07 19.39
CA GLY A 25 -34.13 -10.64 20.44
C GLY A 25 -35.60 -10.68 20.03
N ILE A 26 -36.18 -11.88 20.08
CA ILE A 26 -37.62 -12.09 20.16
C ILE A 26 -37.85 -13.04 21.34
N ALA A 27 -38.62 -12.56 22.31
CA ALA A 27 -39.01 -13.29 23.51
C ALA A 27 -39.76 -14.61 23.18
N PRO A 28 -39.73 -15.63 24.05
CA PRO A 28 -40.61 -16.78 23.90
C PRO A 28 -42.00 -16.39 24.40
N VAL A 29 -42.88 -15.98 23.49
CA VAL A 29 -44.32 -16.05 23.73
C VAL A 29 -44.84 -17.29 23.01
N THR A 30 -44.68 -18.44 23.65
CA THR A 30 -45.56 -19.59 23.43
C THR A 30 -46.93 -19.24 24.02
N ALA A 31 -47.71 -18.48 23.26
CA ALA A 31 -49.15 -18.56 23.32
C ALA A 31 -49.58 -19.61 22.30
N ILE A 32 -49.81 -20.82 22.80
CA ILE A 32 -50.51 -21.89 22.07
C ILE A 32 -51.95 -21.41 21.90
N ALA A 33 -52.23 -20.73 20.79
CA ALA A 33 -53.56 -20.68 20.21
C ALA A 33 -53.63 -21.80 19.18
N ALA A 34 -54.36 -22.85 19.53
CA ALA A 34 -54.74 -23.90 18.61
C ALA A 34 -55.71 -23.31 17.57
N GLU A 35 -55.16 -22.74 16.50
CA GLU A 35 -55.87 -22.66 15.23
C GLU A 35 -55.32 -23.75 14.34
N THR A 36 -56.22 -24.61 13.88
CA THR A 36 -55.99 -25.64 12.90
C THR A 36 -55.62 -24.98 11.56
N SER A 37 -54.38 -24.52 11.42
CA SER A 37 -53.86 -24.14 10.11
C SER A 37 -53.54 -25.42 9.36
N SER A 38 -54.29 -25.65 8.29
CA SER A 38 -54.08 -26.74 7.36
C SER A 38 -52.60 -26.80 6.93
N PRO A 39 -52.02 -27.98 6.67
CA PRO A 39 -50.65 -28.10 6.13
C PRO A 39 -50.42 -27.24 4.88
N THR A 40 -51.49 -26.90 4.17
CA THR A 40 -51.54 -25.97 3.04
C THR A 40 -51.16 -24.52 3.40
N GLY A 41 -51.50 -24.03 4.60
CA GLY A 41 -51.23 -22.64 5.02
C GLY A 41 -49.76 -22.39 5.37
N ALA A 42 -49.08 -23.38 5.95
CA ALA A 42 -47.64 -23.30 6.22
C ALA A 42 -46.80 -23.38 4.93
N VAL A 43 -47.22 -24.21 3.97
CA VAL A 43 -46.60 -24.29 2.64
C VAL A 43 -46.81 -22.98 1.86
N ALA A 44 -47.99 -22.37 1.95
CA ALA A 44 -48.28 -21.08 1.31
C ALA A 44 -47.37 -19.94 1.80
N LEU A 45 -47.16 -19.82 3.12
CA LEU A 45 -46.25 -18.83 3.70
C LEU A 45 -44.78 -19.09 3.32
N GLN A 46 -44.35 -20.36 3.27
CA GLN A 46 -42.99 -20.73 2.84
C GLN A 46 -42.75 -20.44 1.35
N THR A 47 -43.76 -20.63 0.49
CA THR A 47 -43.68 -20.27 -0.93
C THR A 47 -43.64 -18.76 -1.15
N GLU A 48 -44.36 -17.99 -0.34
CA GLU A 48 -44.39 -16.53 -0.39
C GLU A 48 -43.06 -15.91 0.04
N ASP A 49 -42.46 -16.43 1.12
CA ASP A 49 -41.13 -16.01 1.59
C ASP A 49 -40.02 -16.34 0.57
N ALA A 50 -40.08 -17.51 -0.09
CA ALA A 50 -39.11 -17.89 -1.11
C ALA A 50 -39.22 -17.03 -2.39
N ALA A 51 -40.44 -16.69 -2.81
CA ALA A 51 -40.67 -15.78 -3.93
C ALA A 51 -40.15 -14.35 -3.61
N ALA A 52 -40.42 -13.84 -2.41
CA ALA A 52 -39.92 -12.55 -1.97
C ALA A 52 -38.38 -12.53 -1.87
N ALA A 53 -37.75 -13.62 -1.46
CA ALA A 53 -36.30 -13.75 -1.42
C ALA A 53 -35.68 -13.72 -2.83
N LYS A 54 -36.31 -14.39 -3.81
CA LYS A 54 -35.88 -14.35 -5.23
C LYS A 54 -35.95 -12.93 -5.81
N GLU A 55 -37.05 -12.21 -5.59
CA GLU A 55 -37.20 -10.83 -6.07
C GLU A 55 -36.17 -9.89 -5.43
N LYS A 56 -35.88 -10.05 -4.14
CA LYS A 56 -34.82 -9.29 -3.46
C LYS A 56 -33.42 -9.60 -4.02
N ALA A 57 -33.11 -10.87 -4.25
CA ALA A 57 -31.83 -11.27 -4.82
C ALA A 57 -31.68 -10.76 -6.27
N TYR A 58 -32.76 -10.75 -7.06
CA TYR A 58 -32.78 -10.17 -8.39
C TYR A 58 -32.52 -8.66 -8.36
N ALA A 59 -33.19 -7.92 -7.48
CA ALA A 59 -32.95 -6.49 -7.30
C ALA A 59 -31.49 -6.21 -6.89
N ALA A 60 -30.92 -6.99 -5.98
CA ALA A 60 -29.51 -6.87 -5.59
C ALA A 60 -28.55 -7.15 -6.76
N MET A 61 -28.84 -8.14 -7.60
CA MET A 61 -28.07 -8.43 -8.81
C MET A 61 -28.13 -7.26 -9.82
N GLN A 62 -29.29 -6.63 -10.00
CA GLN A 62 -29.44 -5.47 -10.90
C GLN A 62 -28.67 -4.25 -10.41
N GLU A 63 -28.69 -3.99 -9.10
CA GLU A 63 -27.87 -2.91 -8.52
C GLU A 63 -26.37 -3.21 -8.66
N ALA A 64 -25.95 -4.46 -8.42
CA ALA A 64 -24.56 -4.87 -8.63
C ALA A 64 -24.15 -4.71 -10.11
N LEU A 65 -25.02 -5.07 -11.06
CA LEU A 65 -24.77 -4.88 -12.50
C LEU A 65 -24.53 -3.40 -12.83
N LYS A 66 -25.37 -2.51 -12.32
CA LYS A 66 -25.22 -1.07 -12.51
C LYS A 66 -23.89 -0.54 -11.97
N THR A 67 -23.45 -1.04 -10.80
CA THR A 67 -22.14 -0.68 -10.25
C THR A 67 -20.98 -1.22 -11.11
N LEU A 68 -21.12 -2.43 -11.65
CA LEU A 68 -20.13 -3.01 -12.56
C LEU A 68 -20.04 -2.24 -13.88
N GLU A 69 -21.16 -1.84 -14.47
CA GLU A 69 -21.17 -1.01 -15.68
C GLU A 69 -20.49 0.34 -15.45
N ALA A 70 -20.77 1.00 -14.30
CA ALA A 70 -20.09 2.22 -13.93
C ALA A 70 -18.57 2.03 -13.74
N ALA A 71 -18.15 0.92 -13.12
CA ALA A 71 -16.73 0.59 -12.97
C ALA A 71 -16.06 0.28 -14.32
N LYS A 72 -16.75 -0.41 -15.24
CA LYS A 72 -16.27 -0.68 -16.60
C LYS A 72 -16.12 0.59 -17.43
N ASP A 73 -17.04 1.55 -17.29
CA ASP A 73 -16.89 2.86 -17.92
C ASP A 73 -15.72 3.64 -17.33
N ALA A 74 -15.56 3.63 -16.00
CA ALA A 74 -14.46 4.31 -15.32
C ALA A 74 -13.09 3.73 -15.70
N ALA A 75 -12.99 2.39 -15.78
CA ALA A 75 -11.79 1.65 -16.18
C ALA A 75 -11.86 1.20 -17.65
N SER A 76 -12.43 2.02 -18.54
CA SER A 76 -12.54 1.67 -19.95
C SER A 76 -11.14 1.51 -20.57
N PRO A 77 -10.99 0.64 -21.60
CA PRO A 77 -9.71 0.45 -22.26
C PRO A 77 -9.09 1.77 -22.76
N GLU A 78 -9.91 2.71 -23.23
CA GLU A 78 -9.46 4.00 -23.72
C GLU A 78 -8.90 4.88 -22.59
N LYS A 79 -9.59 4.95 -21.44
CA LYS A 79 -9.11 5.73 -20.27
C LYS A 79 -7.86 5.13 -19.65
N LEU A 80 -7.77 3.80 -19.60
CA LEU A 80 -6.58 3.12 -19.12
C LEU A 80 -5.39 3.30 -20.08
N ALA A 81 -5.65 3.29 -21.39
CA ALA A 81 -4.62 3.55 -22.39
C ALA A 81 -4.09 4.98 -22.31
N GLU A 82 -4.95 5.98 -22.08
CA GLU A 82 -4.53 7.37 -21.83
C GLU A 82 -3.58 7.47 -20.63
N ILE A 83 -3.91 6.81 -19.50
CA ILE A 83 -3.03 6.76 -18.33
C ILE A 83 -1.71 6.03 -18.65
N ASP A 84 -1.77 4.93 -19.39
CA ASP A 84 -0.57 4.17 -19.79
C ASP A 84 0.33 5.00 -20.73
N ASP A 85 -0.25 5.80 -21.63
CA ASP A 85 0.46 6.74 -22.51
C ASP A 85 1.11 7.89 -21.71
N ASP A 86 0.41 8.46 -20.72
CA ASP A 86 0.95 9.48 -19.82
C ASP A 86 2.12 8.94 -18.99
N ILE A 87 1.98 7.74 -18.42
CA ILE A 87 3.07 7.03 -17.72
C ILE A 87 4.29 6.89 -18.65
N ALA A 88 4.08 6.46 -19.90
CA ALA A 88 5.15 6.30 -20.86
C ALA A 88 5.82 7.63 -21.21
N ALA A 89 5.04 8.70 -21.40
CA ALA A 89 5.56 10.04 -21.69
C ALA A 89 6.41 10.59 -20.53
N PHE A 90 5.93 10.48 -19.28
CA PHE A 90 6.71 10.89 -18.11
C PHE A 90 7.94 10.00 -17.89
N GLN A 91 7.87 8.70 -18.23
CA GLN A 91 9.03 7.82 -18.16
C GLN A 91 10.13 8.26 -19.14
N GLU A 92 9.78 8.67 -20.36
CA GLU A 92 10.75 9.23 -21.31
C GLU A 92 11.40 10.51 -20.76
N ILE A 93 10.60 11.41 -20.17
CA ILE A 93 11.10 12.62 -19.53
C ILE A 93 12.04 12.26 -18.40
N TYR A 94 11.64 11.36 -17.49
CA TYR A 94 12.42 10.89 -16.35
C TYR A 94 13.79 10.36 -16.80
N ASP A 95 13.81 9.46 -17.77
CA ASP A 95 15.06 8.86 -18.27
C ASP A 95 15.98 9.92 -18.91
N MET A 96 15.40 10.87 -19.64
CA MET A 96 16.11 12.00 -20.23
C MET A 96 16.74 12.90 -19.14
N VAL A 97 15.98 13.33 -18.13
CA VAL A 97 16.46 14.27 -17.12
C VAL A 97 17.45 13.61 -16.15
N VAL A 98 17.28 12.33 -15.81
CA VAL A 98 18.26 11.55 -15.03
C VAL A 98 19.59 11.46 -15.79
N THR A 99 19.52 11.21 -17.10
CA THR A 99 20.72 11.17 -17.94
C THR A 99 21.40 12.53 -18.01
N GLU A 100 20.63 13.62 -18.14
CA GLU A 100 21.18 14.98 -18.17
C GLU A 100 21.78 15.38 -16.82
N ALA A 101 21.13 15.07 -15.70
CA ALA A 101 21.66 15.27 -14.35
C ALA A 101 23.03 14.58 -14.18
N ALA A 102 23.14 13.32 -14.63
CA ALA A 102 24.39 12.57 -14.58
C ALA A 102 25.51 13.25 -15.39
N LYS A 103 25.23 13.73 -16.61
CA LYS A 103 26.20 14.48 -17.43
C LYS A 103 26.63 15.79 -16.76
N ARG A 104 25.70 16.51 -16.12
CA ARG A 104 25.99 17.77 -15.41
C ARG A 104 26.81 17.54 -14.14
N ARG A 105 26.66 16.37 -13.51
CA ARG A 105 27.40 15.97 -12.31
C ARG A 105 28.83 15.55 -12.61
N GLU A 106 29.08 14.97 -13.78
CA GLU A 106 30.41 14.48 -14.22
C GLU A 106 31.57 15.48 -14.00
N PRO A 107 31.47 16.78 -14.35
CA PRO A 107 32.58 17.73 -14.17
C PRO A 107 32.79 18.22 -12.74
N LEU A 108 31.86 17.98 -11.80
CA LEU A 108 31.93 18.54 -10.45
C LEU A 108 33.23 18.20 -9.70
N PRO A 109 33.75 16.96 -9.71
CA PRO A 109 35.00 16.63 -9.02
C PRO A 109 36.20 17.43 -9.57
N ALA A 110 36.27 17.63 -10.88
CA ALA A 110 37.32 18.44 -11.49
C ALA A 110 37.18 19.93 -11.16
N MET A 111 35.94 20.44 -11.09
CA MET A 111 35.68 21.81 -10.65
C MET A 111 36.06 22.01 -9.18
N GLN A 112 35.75 21.06 -8.30
CA GLN A 112 36.18 21.08 -6.90
C GLN A 112 37.72 21.09 -6.79
N ALA A 113 38.41 20.24 -7.55
CA ALA A 113 39.88 20.25 -7.57
C ALA A 113 40.45 21.60 -8.01
N ASN A 114 39.78 22.33 -8.91
CA ASN A 114 40.18 23.69 -9.28
C ASN A 114 39.97 24.69 -8.14
N VAL A 115 38.87 24.56 -7.37
CA VAL A 115 38.65 25.37 -6.16
C VAL A 115 39.75 25.10 -5.14
N ASP A 116 40.06 23.83 -4.87
CA ASP A 116 41.09 23.44 -3.90
C ASP A 116 42.48 23.96 -4.34
N ALA A 117 42.80 23.87 -5.63
CA ALA A 117 44.05 24.40 -6.18
C ALA A 117 44.12 25.94 -6.12
N ALA A 118 43.00 26.63 -6.34
CA ALA A 118 42.93 28.09 -6.19
C ALA A 118 43.05 28.51 -4.73
N GLN A 119 42.43 27.75 -3.81
CA GLN A 119 42.52 27.96 -2.37
C GLN A 119 43.98 27.83 -1.90
N ALA A 120 44.68 26.78 -2.31
CA ALA A 120 46.09 26.58 -1.95
C ALA A 120 46.97 27.76 -2.40
N LYS A 121 46.74 28.32 -3.59
CA LYS A 121 47.47 29.50 -4.09
C LYS A 121 47.15 30.76 -3.29
N TYR A 122 45.88 30.95 -2.93
CA TYR A 122 45.46 32.05 -2.07
C TYR A 122 46.12 31.95 -0.70
N ASP A 123 46.08 30.77 -0.07
CA ASP A 123 46.69 30.53 1.24
C ASP A 123 48.22 30.76 1.19
N GLU A 124 48.89 30.30 0.13
CA GLU A 124 50.33 30.57 -0.08
C GLU A 124 50.61 32.07 -0.19
N ALA A 125 49.83 32.80 -0.99
CA ALA A 125 50.00 34.25 -1.16
C ALA A 125 49.73 35.00 0.16
N HIS A 126 48.66 34.64 0.86
CA HIS A 126 48.28 35.21 2.16
C HIS A 126 49.36 34.97 3.22
N ASN A 127 49.91 33.75 3.28
CA ASN A 127 51.01 33.41 4.17
C ASN A 127 52.27 34.21 3.83
N ARG A 128 52.57 34.44 2.55
CA ARG A 128 53.71 35.28 2.14
C ARG A 128 53.52 36.73 2.54
N THR A 129 52.33 37.30 2.32
CA THR A 129 51.99 38.67 2.76
C THR A 129 52.14 38.82 4.27
N SER A 130 51.54 37.90 5.03
CA SER A 130 51.58 37.88 6.49
C SER A 130 53.02 37.72 7.02
N GLY A 131 53.81 36.85 6.39
CA GLY A 131 55.23 36.68 6.71
C GLY A 131 56.06 37.93 6.48
N LEU A 132 55.83 38.64 5.37
CA LEU A 132 56.48 39.92 5.08
C LEU A 132 56.07 41.02 6.06
N GLN A 133 54.80 41.07 6.47
CA GLN A 133 54.34 42.01 7.50
C GLN A 133 55.00 41.73 8.86
N ALA A 134 55.16 40.46 9.24
CA ALA A 134 55.91 40.08 10.44
C ALA A 134 57.39 40.49 10.35
N GLU A 135 58.02 40.27 9.19
CA GLU A 135 59.41 40.68 8.93
C GLU A 135 59.58 42.21 9.01
N LEU A 136 58.64 42.99 8.48
CA LEU A 136 58.63 44.44 8.59
C LEU A 136 58.55 44.90 10.05
N ASN A 137 57.66 44.32 10.85
CA ASN A 137 57.53 44.68 12.26
C ASN A 137 58.83 44.39 13.02
N LYS A 138 59.40 43.20 12.82
CA LYS A 138 60.68 42.83 13.44
C LYS A 138 61.82 43.77 13.01
N ALA A 139 61.90 44.13 11.72
CA ALA A 139 62.91 45.05 11.22
C ALA A 139 62.79 46.45 11.84
N ILE A 140 61.56 46.91 12.11
CA ILE A 140 61.32 48.17 12.83
C ILE A 140 61.82 48.06 14.28
N ASP A 141 61.48 46.98 14.98
CA ASP A 141 61.87 46.76 16.37
C ASP A 141 63.40 46.63 16.53
N ASP A 142 64.07 46.00 15.56
CA ASP A 142 65.52 45.83 15.53
C ASP A 142 66.28 47.10 15.10
N GLY A 143 65.58 48.18 14.74
CA GLY A 143 66.19 49.45 14.32
C GLY A 143 66.83 49.39 12.93
N ALA A 144 66.27 48.62 12.00
CA ALA A 144 66.76 48.52 10.63
C ALA A 144 66.78 49.87 9.90
N SER A 145 67.60 49.97 8.86
CA SER A 145 67.73 51.20 8.08
C SER A 145 66.42 51.59 7.38
N ASN A 146 66.23 52.88 7.13
CA ASN A 146 65.06 53.38 6.40
C ASN A 146 64.91 52.76 5.00
N GLU A 147 66.04 52.46 4.35
CA GLU A 147 66.05 51.82 3.04
C GLU A 147 65.50 50.40 3.10
N THR A 148 65.94 49.61 4.09
CA THR A 148 65.42 48.26 4.34
C THR A 148 63.91 48.27 4.61
N ILE A 149 63.44 49.22 5.43
CA ILE A 149 62.01 49.37 5.75
C ILE A 149 61.21 49.72 4.49
N LYS A 150 61.71 50.62 3.63
CA LYS A 150 61.07 50.98 2.36
C LYS A 150 60.99 49.80 1.41
N GLN A 151 62.06 49.01 1.30
CA GLN A 151 62.09 47.82 0.47
C GLN A 151 61.03 46.81 0.91
N LEU A 152 60.97 46.47 2.20
CA LEU A 152 59.96 45.55 2.75
C LEU A 152 58.53 46.04 2.50
N ARG A 153 58.26 47.34 2.67
CA ARG A 153 56.94 47.92 2.34
C ARG A 153 56.58 47.76 0.87
N SER A 154 57.54 47.91 -0.03
CA SER A 154 57.33 47.70 -1.47
C SER A 154 57.03 46.23 -1.80
N GLU A 155 57.76 45.31 -1.15
CA GLU A 155 57.51 43.86 -1.29
C GLU A 155 56.14 43.46 -0.76
N ILE A 156 55.72 43.99 0.40
CA ILE A 156 54.38 43.80 0.96
C ILE A 156 53.32 44.28 -0.03
N MET A 157 53.44 45.50 -0.57
CA MET A 157 52.48 45.99 -1.56
C MET A 157 52.40 45.10 -2.81
N SER A 158 53.52 44.48 -3.21
CA SER A 158 53.52 43.52 -4.32
C SER A 158 52.83 42.20 -3.94
N ALA A 159 53.09 41.69 -2.74
CA ALA A 159 52.48 40.48 -2.19
C ALA A 159 50.96 40.65 -2.00
N GLU A 160 50.50 41.77 -1.44
CA GLU A 160 49.08 42.09 -1.28
C GLU A 160 48.34 42.12 -2.63
N ARG A 161 48.95 42.69 -3.68
CA ARG A 161 48.36 42.63 -5.03
C ARG A 161 48.27 41.19 -5.56
N ARG A 162 49.28 40.37 -5.29
CA ARG A 162 49.30 38.96 -5.69
C ARG A 162 48.22 38.16 -4.97
N GLU A 163 48.10 38.37 -3.66
CA GLU A 163 47.07 37.77 -2.81
C GLU A 163 45.67 38.13 -3.28
N LYS A 164 45.39 39.41 -3.54
CA LYS A 164 44.11 39.87 -4.07
C LYS A 164 43.75 39.21 -5.40
N SER A 165 44.73 39.06 -6.30
CA SER A 165 44.54 38.33 -7.56
C SER A 165 44.22 36.84 -7.34
N CYS A 166 44.87 36.19 -6.38
CA CYS A 166 44.55 34.79 -6.04
C CYS A 166 43.17 34.65 -5.40
N GLU A 167 42.74 35.62 -4.60
CA GLU A 167 41.39 35.68 -4.02
C GLU A 167 40.32 35.78 -5.12
N ASP A 168 40.53 36.66 -6.10
CA ASP A 168 39.60 36.84 -7.21
C ASP A 168 39.49 35.56 -8.08
N ASP A 169 40.62 34.86 -8.31
CA ASP A 169 40.65 33.56 -8.99
C ASP A 169 39.89 32.47 -8.19
N LEU A 170 40.08 32.43 -6.87
CA LEU A 170 39.35 31.52 -5.98
C LEU A 170 37.85 31.75 -6.05
N HIS A 171 37.40 33.01 -5.94
CA HIS A 171 35.99 33.37 -6.09
C HIS A 171 35.42 33.03 -7.46
N HIS A 172 36.23 33.11 -8.52
CA HIS A 172 35.81 32.69 -9.85
C HIS A 172 35.56 31.18 -9.91
N CYS A 173 36.49 30.36 -9.38
CA CYS A 173 36.33 28.91 -9.31
C CYS A 173 35.12 28.49 -8.47
N GLN A 174 34.94 29.10 -7.30
CA GLN A 174 33.80 28.83 -6.41
C GLN A 174 32.45 29.12 -7.09
N ARG A 175 32.31 30.30 -7.72
CA ARG A 175 31.07 30.65 -8.43
C ARG A 175 30.75 29.70 -9.59
N ARG A 176 31.78 29.23 -10.30
CA ARG A 176 31.60 28.24 -11.37
C ARG A 176 31.12 26.89 -10.83
N LEU A 177 31.72 26.42 -9.74
CA LEU A 177 31.29 25.18 -9.08
C LEU A 177 29.84 25.31 -8.61
N GLU A 178 29.51 26.36 -7.87
CA GLU A 178 28.15 26.60 -7.35
C GLU A 178 27.12 26.67 -8.49
N SER A 179 27.46 27.34 -9.59
CA SER A 179 26.57 27.41 -10.76
C SER A 179 26.36 26.05 -11.42
N GLN A 180 27.35 25.17 -11.41
CA GLN A 180 27.24 23.82 -11.95
C GLN A 180 26.41 22.93 -11.02
N GLU A 181 26.64 23.02 -9.70
CA GLU A 181 25.85 22.30 -8.68
C GLU A 181 24.37 22.68 -8.76
N ARG A 182 24.04 23.96 -8.97
CA ARG A 182 22.65 24.40 -9.17
C ARG A 182 22.02 23.79 -10.43
N GLN A 183 22.77 23.63 -11.52
CA GLN A 183 22.26 22.93 -12.71
C GLN A 183 21.98 21.46 -12.42
N VAL A 184 22.87 20.79 -11.68
CA VAL A 184 22.67 19.40 -11.27
C VAL A 184 21.41 19.25 -10.42
N GLN A 185 21.25 20.12 -9.40
CA GLN A 185 20.05 20.14 -8.55
C GLN A 185 18.76 20.43 -9.31
N TYR A 186 18.82 21.28 -10.33
CA TYR A 186 17.67 21.56 -11.19
C TYR A 186 17.19 20.29 -11.90
N PHE A 187 18.08 19.58 -12.61
CA PHE A 187 17.70 18.35 -13.30
C PHE A 187 17.33 17.20 -12.36
N GLU A 188 17.93 17.14 -11.17
CA GLU A 188 17.52 16.18 -10.14
C GLU A 188 16.10 16.45 -9.63
N SER A 189 15.75 17.72 -9.41
CA SER A 189 14.37 18.11 -9.05
C SER A 189 13.37 17.75 -10.15
N GLU A 190 13.71 18.01 -11.43
CA GLU A 190 12.87 17.65 -12.57
C GLU A 190 12.68 16.12 -12.68
N ALA A 191 13.71 15.34 -12.35
CA ALA A 191 13.62 13.88 -12.29
C ALA A 191 12.66 13.42 -11.17
N GLU A 192 12.72 14.06 -10.01
CA GLU A 192 11.80 13.78 -8.91
C GLU A 192 10.34 14.14 -9.27
N GLU A 193 10.13 15.25 -9.96
CA GLU A 193 8.80 15.67 -10.43
C GLU A 193 8.21 14.70 -11.47
N ALA A 194 8.98 14.34 -12.50
CA ALA A 194 8.56 13.36 -13.50
C ALA A 194 8.22 12.00 -12.84
N LYS A 195 9.03 11.57 -11.86
CA LYS A 195 8.76 10.35 -11.12
C LYS A 195 7.48 10.44 -10.29
N ALA A 196 7.21 11.58 -9.66
CA ALA A 196 5.97 11.77 -8.90
C ALA A 196 4.73 11.63 -9.78
N HIS A 197 4.76 12.17 -11.00
CA HIS A 197 3.68 11.98 -11.98
C HIS A 197 3.49 10.51 -12.38
N ILE A 198 4.59 9.80 -12.67
CA ILE A 198 4.55 8.34 -12.95
C ILE A 198 3.89 7.58 -11.80
N ASP A 199 4.34 7.83 -10.56
CA ASP A 199 3.83 7.15 -9.37
C ASP A 199 2.33 7.46 -9.15
N GLU A 200 1.91 8.71 -9.39
CA GLU A 200 0.52 9.14 -9.29
C GLU A 200 -0.38 8.42 -10.31
N ASP A 201 0.05 8.35 -11.56
CA ASP A 201 -0.73 7.74 -12.64
C ASP A 201 -0.79 6.22 -12.51
N ILE A 202 0.29 5.57 -12.05
CA ILE A 202 0.27 4.17 -11.64
C ILE A 202 -0.76 3.94 -10.52
N ALA A 203 -0.81 4.83 -9.53
CA ALA A 203 -1.77 4.72 -8.43
C ALA A 203 -3.22 4.88 -8.93
N LYS A 204 -3.50 5.83 -9.82
CA LYS A 204 -4.81 6.00 -10.46
C LYS A 204 -5.23 4.75 -11.22
N ARG A 205 -4.36 4.23 -12.08
CA ARG A 205 -4.59 3.01 -12.86
C ARG A 205 -4.94 1.83 -11.96
N ASN A 206 -4.15 1.60 -10.91
CA ASN A 206 -4.36 0.51 -9.96
C ASN A 206 -5.66 0.67 -9.18
N ALA A 207 -6.05 1.90 -8.83
CA ALA A 207 -7.32 2.17 -8.17
C ALA A 207 -8.50 1.81 -9.08
N LEU A 208 -8.48 2.25 -10.35
CA LEU A 208 -9.51 1.93 -11.34
C LEU A 208 -9.65 0.42 -11.57
N LEU A 209 -8.52 -0.28 -11.76
CA LEU A 209 -8.50 -1.74 -11.93
C LEU A 209 -9.00 -2.46 -10.67
N GLY A 210 -8.60 -2.01 -9.49
CA GLY A 210 -9.05 -2.58 -8.22
C GLY A 210 -10.54 -2.38 -7.96
N ASP A 211 -11.11 -1.25 -8.36
CA ASP A 211 -12.56 -1.01 -8.23
C ASP A 211 -13.36 -1.82 -9.25
N LEU A 212 -12.84 -2.00 -10.47
CA LEU A 212 -13.41 -2.90 -11.46
C LEU A 212 -13.42 -4.35 -10.96
N GLU A 213 -12.31 -4.83 -10.37
CA GLU A 213 -12.22 -6.18 -9.79
C GLU A 213 -13.24 -6.39 -8.66
N LYS A 214 -13.36 -5.43 -7.74
CA LYS A 214 -14.35 -5.50 -6.65
C LYS A 214 -15.79 -5.51 -7.18
N ALA A 215 -16.09 -4.66 -8.17
CA ALA A 215 -17.43 -4.59 -8.75
C ALA A 215 -17.79 -5.90 -9.48
N GLN A 216 -16.83 -6.52 -10.16
CA GLN A 216 -17.01 -7.82 -10.81
C GLN A 216 -17.30 -8.91 -9.78
N ALA A 217 -16.51 -8.98 -8.70
CA ALA A 217 -16.74 -9.94 -7.63
C ALA A 217 -18.12 -9.77 -6.96
N ALA A 218 -18.53 -8.53 -6.70
CA ALA A 218 -19.84 -8.24 -6.13
C ALA A 218 -21.00 -8.66 -7.07
N TYR A 219 -20.85 -8.45 -8.38
CA TYR A 219 -21.82 -8.91 -9.37
C TYR A 219 -21.89 -10.43 -9.44
N ASP A 220 -20.75 -11.13 -9.45
CA ASP A 220 -20.69 -12.59 -9.49
C ASP A 220 -21.34 -13.22 -8.24
N ASP A 221 -21.08 -12.65 -7.06
CA ASP A 221 -21.72 -13.06 -5.80
C ASP A 221 -23.24 -12.83 -5.83
N ALA A 222 -23.69 -11.68 -6.36
CA ALA A 222 -25.12 -11.39 -6.47
C ALA A 222 -25.83 -12.31 -7.49
N CYS A 223 -25.17 -12.65 -8.60
CA CYS A 223 -25.67 -13.63 -9.57
C CYS A 223 -25.84 -15.00 -8.93
N LYS A 224 -24.85 -15.45 -8.14
CA LYS A 224 -24.91 -16.72 -7.42
C LYS A 224 -26.06 -16.73 -6.40
N ALA A 225 -26.22 -15.67 -5.61
CA ALA A 225 -27.33 -15.55 -4.66
C ALA A 225 -28.71 -15.57 -5.34
N TYR A 226 -28.82 -14.93 -6.51
CA TYR A 226 -30.05 -14.97 -7.30
C TYR A 226 -30.40 -16.37 -7.79
N GLU A 227 -29.43 -17.12 -8.35
CA GLU A 227 -29.67 -18.49 -8.80
C GLU A 227 -29.98 -19.44 -7.63
N GLU A 228 -29.35 -19.26 -6.46
CA GLU A 228 -29.70 -20.00 -5.24
C GLU A 228 -31.14 -19.71 -4.77
N ALA A 229 -31.54 -18.44 -4.73
CA ALA A 229 -32.89 -18.04 -4.34
C ALA A 229 -33.95 -18.52 -5.35
N LYS A 230 -33.63 -18.49 -6.64
CA LYS A 230 -34.48 -19.02 -7.71
C LYS A 230 -34.66 -20.53 -7.57
N ALA A 231 -33.59 -21.29 -7.34
CA ALA A 231 -33.68 -22.73 -7.09
C ALA A 231 -34.52 -23.07 -5.84
N ALA A 232 -34.42 -22.26 -4.77
CA ALA A 232 -35.24 -22.43 -3.58
C ALA A 232 -36.73 -22.14 -3.85
N ALA A 233 -37.03 -21.09 -4.60
CA ALA A 233 -38.40 -20.76 -5.01
C ALA A 233 -39.02 -21.86 -5.89
N ASP A 234 -38.26 -22.39 -6.86
CA ASP A 234 -38.68 -23.47 -7.76
C ASP A 234 -38.91 -24.79 -6.98
N LYS A 235 -38.11 -25.05 -5.94
CA LYS A 235 -38.31 -26.18 -5.03
C LYS A 235 -39.57 -26.00 -4.17
N ALA A 236 -39.85 -24.80 -3.67
CA ALA A 236 -41.02 -24.52 -2.85
C ALA A 236 -42.34 -24.64 -3.66
N THR A 237 -42.30 -24.35 -4.96
CA THR A 237 -43.45 -24.51 -5.87
C THR A 237 -43.56 -25.89 -6.52
N SER A 238 -42.54 -26.75 -6.38
CA SER A 238 -42.61 -28.13 -6.85
C SER A 238 -43.53 -28.97 -5.94
N PRO A 239 -44.54 -29.68 -6.48
CA PRO A 239 -45.35 -30.58 -5.69
C PRO A 239 -44.47 -31.73 -5.21
N GLU A 240 -44.09 -31.70 -3.93
CA GLU A 240 -43.53 -32.86 -3.27
C GLU A 240 -44.62 -33.94 -3.27
N ILE A 241 -44.57 -34.87 -4.23
CA ILE A 241 -45.26 -36.14 -4.14
C ILE A 241 -44.60 -36.87 -2.97
N THR A 242 -45.01 -36.52 -1.76
CA THR A 242 -44.87 -37.37 -0.59
C THR A 242 -45.68 -38.62 -0.92
N LYS A 243 -44.97 -39.64 -1.43
CA LYS A 243 -45.46 -41.00 -1.44
C LYS A 243 -46.00 -41.28 -0.03
N PRO A 244 -47.27 -41.66 0.15
CA PRO A 244 -47.76 -41.98 1.47
C PRO A 244 -46.88 -43.09 2.03
N ALA A 245 -46.28 -42.86 3.21
CA ALA A 245 -45.81 -43.95 4.02
C ALA A 245 -47.02 -44.83 4.28
N GLU A 246 -47.01 -46.02 3.69
CA GLU A 246 -48.06 -47.02 3.73
C GLU A 246 -48.31 -47.37 5.20
N THR A 247 -49.36 -46.77 5.77
CA THR A 247 -49.78 -46.99 7.15
C THR A 247 -50.28 -48.42 7.26
N THR A 248 -49.37 -49.30 7.71
CA THR A 248 -49.70 -50.68 8.03
C THR A 248 -50.69 -50.67 9.19
N LYS A 249 -51.84 -51.27 8.93
CA LYS A 249 -52.98 -51.52 9.83
C LYS A 249 -52.53 -51.99 11.24
N PRO A 250 -53.05 -51.44 12.35
CA PRO A 250 -52.87 -52.10 13.63
C PRO A 250 -53.87 -53.26 13.71
N SER A 251 -53.39 -54.49 13.51
CA SER A 251 -54.08 -55.68 14.00
C SER A 251 -53.87 -55.74 15.51
N SER A 252 -54.95 -55.50 16.25
CA SER A 252 -55.05 -55.85 17.66
C SER A 252 -55.13 -57.36 17.82
N SER A 253 -54.14 -57.96 18.49
CA SER A 253 -54.36 -59.10 19.38
C SER A 253 -53.13 -59.30 20.25
N ALA A 254 -53.32 -59.12 21.54
CA ALA A 254 -52.31 -59.29 22.57
C ALA A 254 -52.22 -60.75 23.00
N GLN A 255 -51.00 -61.28 23.12
CA GLN A 255 -50.68 -62.27 24.16
C GLN A 255 -49.17 -62.24 24.49
N PRO A 256 -48.76 -62.35 25.77
CA PRO A 256 -47.39 -62.08 26.21
C PRO A 256 -46.57 -63.35 26.55
N ALA A 257 -45.30 -63.10 26.94
CA ALA A 257 -44.22 -64.01 27.38
C ALA A 257 -43.30 -64.46 26.23
N GLU A 258 -41.97 -64.52 26.33
CA GLU A 258 -41.11 -64.78 27.49
C GLU A 258 -39.65 -64.32 27.19
N THR A 259 -38.89 -64.11 28.26
CA THR A 259 -37.48 -63.66 28.38
C THR A 259 -36.41 -64.51 27.67
N ALA A 260 -35.35 -63.86 27.14
CA ALA A 260 -33.96 -64.33 27.22
C ALA A 260 -32.93 -63.23 26.85
N GLN A 261 -32.04 -62.91 27.79
CA GLN A 261 -30.71 -62.30 27.59
C GLN A 261 -29.66 -63.44 27.39
N PRO A 262 -28.36 -63.18 27.15
CA PRO A 262 -27.66 -62.15 26.36
C PRO A 262 -26.53 -62.80 25.48
N ALA A 263 -25.52 -62.00 25.10
CA ALA A 263 -24.18 -62.36 24.56
C ALA A 263 -24.10 -62.38 23.01
N SER A 264 -23.08 -61.86 22.31
CA SER A 264 -21.72 -61.48 22.67
C SER A 264 -21.21 -60.42 21.68
N SER A 265 -20.37 -59.49 22.14
CA SER A 265 -19.43 -58.68 21.33
C SER A 265 -18.27 -59.57 20.79
N PRO A 266 -17.13 -59.05 20.29
CA PRO A 266 -16.79 -57.84 19.53
C PRO A 266 -15.81 -58.19 18.35
N ALA A 267 -14.96 -57.22 17.96
CA ALA A 267 -13.68 -57.36 17.25
C ALA A 267 -13.80 -57.40 15.72
N THR A 268 -13.00 -56.72 14.89
CA THR A 268 -11.73 -55.98 14.97
C THR A 268 -11.54 -55.49 13.52
N GLY A 269 -10.98 -54.35 13.15
CA GLY A 269 -9.87 -53.60 13.70
C GLY A 269 -8.85 -53.36 12.58
N LYS A 270 -8.42 -52.09 12.43
CA LYS A 270 -7.13 -51.61 11.84
C LYS A 270 -6.88 -51.93 10.35
N TYR A 271 -6.26 -51.08 9.53
CA TYR A 271 -5.07 -50.24 9.62
C TYR A 271 -5.25 -49.04 8.65
N ALA A 272 -5.08 -47.77 9.05
CA ALA A 272 -3.84 -46.98 9.22
C ALA A 272 -3.16 -46.48 7.91
N PRO A 273 -2.57 -45.27 7.90
CA PRO A 273 -2.41 -44.40 6.72
C PRO A 273 -0.97 -44.35 6.19
N SER A 274 -0.74 -43.66 5.06
CA SER A 274 0.59 -43.08 4.77
C SER A 274 0.52 -41.81 3.92
N SER A 275 1.21 -40.82 4.45
CA SER A 275 1.65 -39.55 3.89
C SER A 275 2.62 -39.72 2.71
N SER A 276 2.70 -38.72 1.83
CA SER A 276 3.94 -38.41 1.15
C SER A 276 4.07 -36.91 0.90
N THR A 277 5.10 -36.33 1.52
CA THR A 277 5.71 -35.06 1.18
C THR A 277 7.13 -35.39 0.72
N LYS A 278 7.44 -35.11 -0.54
CA LYS A 278 8.75 -34.62 -0.99
C LYS A 278 8.65 -34.11 -2.42
#